data_AF-W1V383-F1
#
_entry.id   AF-W1V383-F1
#
_cell.length_a   1.000
_cell.length_b   1.000
_cell.length_c   1.000
_cell.angle_alpha   90.00
_cell.angle_beta   90.00
_cell.angle_gamma   90.00
#
_symmetry.space_group_name_H-M   'P 1'
#
loop_
_entity.id
_entity.type
_entity.pdbx_description
1 polymer ?
#
loop_
_entity_poly.entity_id
_entity_poly.type
_entity_poly.pdbx_seq_one_letter_code
_entity_poly.pdbx_strand_id
1 'polypeptide(L)'
;KTAELTKDNDALGCAKLVIFCNPVEDNPFMAGAFFGVTEGDSAISVGVSGPGVVKHALESVRGQSFDVVAETVKRTAFKITRVGQLVAQEASRRLGKPFGIIDLSLAPTPAVGDSVAHVLEEMGLSSCGCHGTTAALALLNDAV
;
A
#
# COMPACT_ATOMS: atom_id res chain seq x y z
N LYS A 1 -11.42 -13.45 22.56
CA LYS A 1 -10.54 -14.34 23.38
C LYS A 1 -9.06 -14.03 23.19
N THR A 2 -8.58 -13.65 22.00
CA THR A 2 -7.15 -13.38 21.73
C THR A 2 -6.48 -12.45 22.75
N ALA A 3 -7.11 -11.33 23.09
CA ALA A 3 -6.60 -10.40 24.11
C ALA A 3 -6.43 -11.07 25.48
N GLU A 4 -7.44 -11.81 25.95
CA GLU A 4 -7.42 -12.51 27.22
C GLU A 4 -6.36 -13.62 27.26
N LEU A 5 -6.22 -14.38 26.17
CA LEU A 5 -5.24 -15.45 26.01
C LEU A 5 -3.79 -14.93 25.93
N THR A 6 -3.60 -13.65 25.63
CA THR A 6 -2.28 -13.01 25.51
C THR A 6 -2.12 -11.85 26.50
N LYS A 7 -2.93 -11.78 27.55
CA LYS A 7 -2.97 -10.66 28.51
C LYS A 7 -1.63 -10.42 29.21
N ASP A 8 -0.87 -11.49 29.47
CA ASP A 8 0.43 -11.44 30.14
C ASP A 8 1.57 -11.04 29.18
N ASN A 9 1.24 -10.80 27.91
CA ASN A 9 2.13 -10.29 26.85
C ASN A 9 1.46 -9.10 26.16
N ASP A 10 0.96 -8.14 26.95
CA ASP A 10 0.34 -6.89 26.49
C ASP A 10 -0.81 -7.07 25.49
N ALA A 11 -1.54 -8.19 25.58
CA ALA A 11 -2.57 -8.57 24.62
C ALA A 11 -2.07 -8.56 23.15
N LEU A 12 -0.77 -8.78 22.93
CA LEU A 12 -0.08 -8.61 21.65
C LEU A 12 -0.65 -9.50 20.52
N GLY A 13 -1.37 -10.57 20.87
CA GLY A 13 -2.07 -11.39 19.88
C GLY A 13 -3.04 -10.58 19.01
N CYS A 14 -3.66 -9.51 19.55
CA CYS A 14 -4.56 -8.65 18.79
C CYS A 14 -3.85 -7.84 17.70
N ALA A 15 -2.54 -7.56 17.84
CA ALA A 15 -1.76 -6.87 16.81
C ALA A 15 -1.26 -7.81 15.69
N LYS A 16 -1.42 -9.12 15.86
CA LYS A 16 -0.93 -10.17 14.94
C LYS A 16 -2.05 -10.97 14.27
N LEU A 17 -3.29 -10.76 14.69
CA LEU A 17 -4.46 -11.48 14.16
C LEU A 17 -5.18 -10.62 13.13
N VAL A 18 -5.30 -11.13 11.91
CA VAL A 18 -6.11 -10.55 10.83
C VAL A 18 -7.25 -11.51 10.50
N ILE A 19 -8.47 -10.99 10.39
CA ILE A 19 -9.66 -11.76 9.99
C ILE A 19 -10.08 -11.25 8.62
N PHE A 20 -10.04 -12.12 7.61
CA PHE A 20 -10.47 -11.78 6.26
C PHE A 20 -11.95 -12.10 6.03
N CYS A 21 -12.57 -11.30 5.17
CA CYS A 21 -13.81 -11.62 4.48
C CYS A 21 -13.50 -11.56 2.99
N ASN A 22 -13.87 -12.61 2.24
CA ASN A 22 -13.50 -12.78 0.82
C ASN A 22 -11.98 -12.71 0.56
N PRO A 23 -11.15 -13.52 1.25
CA PRO A 23 -9.73 -13.56 0.93
C PRO A 23 -9.52 -14.04 -0.51
N VAL A 24 -8.51 -13.46 -1.16
CA VAL A 24 -7.96 -13.94 -2.43
C VAL A 24 -7.21 -15.27 -2.22
N GLU A 25 -6.81 -15.93 -3.30
CA GLU A 25 -6.13 -17.24 -3.21
C GLU A 25 -4.71 -17.17 -2.66
N ASP A 26 -4.04 -16.03 -2.83
CA ASP A 26 -2.70 -15.70 -2.31
C ASP A 26 -2.67 -14.24 -1.88
N ASN A 27 -2.01 -13.94 -0.76
CA ASN A 27 -1.77 -12.56 -0.34
C ASN A 27 -0.37 -12.46 0.27
N PRO A 28 0.65 -12.04 -0.50
CA PRO A 28 2.02 -11.99 -0.02
C PRO A 28 2.31 -10.71 0.77
N PHE A 29 1.32 -9.82 0.91
CA PHE A 29 1.46 -8.51 1.52
C PHE A 29 0.51 -8.36 2.72
N MET A 30 0.74 -7.33 3.55
CA MET A 30 -0.01 -7.03 4.78
C MET A 30 0.29 -7.94 5.98
N ALA A 31 -0.14 -7.50 7.17
CA ALA A 31 -0.03 -8.24 8.43
C ALA A 31 -0.75 -9.60 8.44
N GLY A 32 -1.56 -9.89 7.43
CA GLY A 32 -2.26 -11.15 7.23
C GLY A 32 -1.73 -11.96 6.05
N ALA A 33 -0.47 -11.79 5.66
CA ALA A 33 0.10 -12.47 4.52
C ALA A 33 0.02 -14.00 4.65
N PHE A 34 -0.29 -14.67 3.54
CA PHE A 34 -0.27 -16.12 3.41
C PHE A 34 0.10 -16.49 1.97
N PHE A 35 0.79 -17.62 1.82
CA PHE A 35 1.22 -18.15 0.53
C PHE A 35 0.17 -19.14 0.02
N GLY A 36 -0.46 -18.81 -1.10
CA GLY A 36 -1.59 -19.51 -1.67
C GLY A 36 -1.28 -20.93 -2.12
N VAL A 37 -2.27 -21.82 -2.07
CA VAL A 37 -2.10 -23.22 -2.53
C VAL A 37 -1.94 -23.34 -4.04
N THR A 38 -2.29 -22.28 -4.79
CA THR A 38 -2.13 -22.17 -6.24
C THR A 38 -0.74 -21.65 -6.62
N GLU A 39 0.07 -21.20 -5.66
CA GLU A 39 1.44 -20.79 -5.87
C GLU A 39 2.38 -22.00 -6.05
N GLY A 40 3.54 -21.78 -6.66
CA GLY A 40 4.59 -22.80 -6.78
C GLY A 40 5.31 -23.06 -5.46
N ASP A 41 6.49 -23.70 -5.49
CA ASP A 41 7.23 -24.04 -4.25
C ASP A 41 7.73 -22.82 -3.47
N SER A 42 8.03 -21.71 -4.16
CA SER A 42 8.51 -20.46 -3.56
C SER A 42 8.46 -19.32 -4.58
N ALA A 43 8.26 -18.08 -4.10
CA ALA A 43 8.34 -16.87 -4.90
C ALA A 43 8.89 -15.69 -4.08
N ILE A 44 9.38 -14.66 -4.77
CA ILE A 44 9.77 -13.37 -4.20
C ILE A 44 8.78 -12.30 -4.66
N SER A 45 7.97 -11.81 -3.74
CA SER A 45 7.04 -10.70 -3.95
C SER A 45 7.57 -9.45 -3.23
N VAL A 46 7.34 -8.26 -3.81
CA VAL A 46 7.87 -7.00 -3.28
C VAL A 46 6.76 -5.96 -3.12
N GLY A 47 6.67 -5.42 -1.91
CA GLY A 47 5.80 -4.28 -1.59
C GLY A 47 6.56 -2.98 -1.75
N VAL A 48 5.95 -1.98 -2.38
CA VAL A 48 6.54 -0.65 -2.54
C VAL A 48 5.66 0.38 -1.85
N SER A 49 6.27 1.24 -1.03
CA SER A 49 5.57 2.39 -0.45
C SER A 49 5.54 3.56 -1.43
N GLY A 50 4.38 4.18 -1.59
CA GLY A 50 4.13 5.32 -2.47
C GLY A 50 3.60 6.64 -1.88
N PRO A 51 3.02 6.74 -0.67
CA PRO A 51 2.31 7.97 -0.25
C PRO A 51 3.15 9.24 -0.29
N GLY A 52 4.39 9.22 0.23
CA GLY A 52 5.26 10.39 0.19
C GLY A 52 5.56 10.90 -1.23
N VAL A 53 5.76 9.97 -2.18
CA VAL A 53 6.03 10.31 -3.59
C VAL A 53 4.77 10.86 -4.27
N VAL A 54 3.61 10.27 -3.99
CA VAL A 54 2.32 10.73 -4.51
C VAL A 54 1.99 12.12 -3.97
N LYS A 55 2.16 12.35 -2.66
CA LYS A 55 1.97 13.68 -2.06
C LYS A 55 2.85 14.72 -2.75
N HIS A 56 4.14 14.43 -2.92
CA HIS A 56 5.05 15.37 -3.56
C HIS A 56 4.66 15.68 -5.01
N ALA A 57 4.17 14.70 -5.77
CA ALA A 57 3.65 14.94 -7.11
C ALA A 57 2.42 15.87 -7.10
N LEU A 58 1.51 15.70 -6.13
CA LEU A 58 0.30 16.49 -5.99
C LEU A 58 0.57 17.97 -5.63
N GLU A 59 1.66 18.26 -4.92
CA GLU A 59 2.09 19.63 -4.61
C GLU A 59 2.25 20.50 -5.89
N SER A 60 2.59 19.88 -7.02
CA SER A 60 2.76 20.56 -8.31
C SER A 60 1.46 20.84 -9.07
N VAL A 61 0.34 20.26 -8.65
CA VAL A 61 -0.97 20.36 -9.31
C VAL A 61 -2.08 20.84 -8.37
N ARG A 62 -1.71 21.55 -7.29
CA ARG A 62 -2.69 22.17 -6.38
C ARG A 62 -3.68 23.06 -7.13
N GLY A 63 -4.96 22.91 -6.80
CA GLY A 63 -6.06 23.69 -7.40
C GLY A 63 -6.41 23.33 -8.85
N GLN A 64 -5.80 22.31 -9.42
CA GLN A 64 -6.17 21.79 -10.74
C GLN A 64 -7.45 20.95 -10.70
N SER A 65 -7.99 20.60 -11.86
CA SER A 65 -9.17 19.72 -11.97
C SER A 65 -8.87 18.29 -11.51
N PHE A 66 -9.93 17.55 -11.16
CA PHE A 66 -9.80 16.15 -10.75
C PHE A 66 -9.14 15.26 -11.81
N ASP A 67 -9.35 15.54 -13.10
CA ASP A 67 -8.70 14.79 -14.19
C ASP A 67 -7.17 14.89 -14.12
N VAL A 68 -6.65 16.10 -13.83
CA VAL A 68 -5.21 16.34 -13.69
C VAL A 68 -4.67 15.67 -12.43
N VAL A 69 -5.41 15.70 -11.33
CA VAL A 69 -5.06 15.02 -10.07
C VAL A 69 -4.97 13.50 -10.29
N ALA A 70 -5.99 12.90 -10.87
CA ALA A 70 -6.04 11.46 -11.13
C ALA A 70 -4.91 11.00 -12.07
N GLU A 71 -4.65 11.76 -13.15
CA GLU A 71 -3.56 11.44 -14.07
C GLU A 71 -2.18 11.58 -13.40
N THR A 72 -2.03 12.55 -12.50
CA THR A 72 -0.79 12.74 -11.72
C THR A 72 -0.54 11.56 -10.78
N VAL A 73 -1.57 11.10 -10.07
CA VAL A 73 -1.48 9.89 -9.23
C VAL A 73 -1.12 8.67 -10.10
N LYS A 74 -1.83 8.45 -11.20
CA LYS A 74 -1.63 7.29 -12.09
C LYS A 74 -0.23 7.20 -12.67
N ARG A 75 0.29 8.31 -13.20
CA ARG A 75 1.67 8.34 -13.73
C ARG A 75 2.71 8.15 -12.64
N THR A 76 2.41 8.59 -11.42
CA THR A 76 3.32 8.43 -10.27
C THR A 76 3.32 6.99 -9.78
N ALA A 77 2.15 6.39 -9.58
CA ALA A 77 1.97 4.98 -9.26
C ALA A 77 2.68 4.07 -10.26
N PHE A 78 2.50 4.30 -11.56
CA PHE A 78 3.20 3.56 -12.61
C PHE A 78 4.73 3.60 -12.42
N LYS A 79 5.32 4.77 -12.18
CA LYS A 79 6.77 4.90 -11.99
C LYS A 79 7.25 4.14 -10.75
N ILE A 80 6.50 4.24 -9.65
CA ILE A 80 6.82 3.54 -8.39
C ILE A 80 6.80 2.02 -8.61
N THR A 81 5.76 1.50 -9.28
CA THR A 81 5.64 0.08 -9.62
C THR A 81 6.80 -0.40 -10.49
N ARG A 82 7.26 0.41 -11.46
CA ARG A 82 8.41 0.05 -12.31
C ARG A 82 9.71 0.00 -11.52
N VAL A 83 9.92 0.88 -10.55
CA VAL A 83 11.07 0.80 -9.63
C VAL A 83 10.99 -0.46 -8.78
N GLY A 84 9.81 -0.77 -8.23
CA GLY A 84 9.56 -2.03 -7.51
C GLY A 84 9.92 -3.27 -8.33
N GLN A 85 9.55 -3.27 -9.60
CA GLN A 85 9.86 -4.36 -10.53
C GLN A 85 11.35 -4.57 -10.73
N LEU A 86 12.12 -3.50 -10.88
CA LEU A 86 13.57 -3.60 -11.00
C LEU A 86 14.21 -4.21 -9.75
N VAL A 87 13.75 -3.82 -8.56
CA VAL A 87 14.24 -4.37 -7.28
C VAL A 87 13.86 -5.85 -7.15
N ALA A 88 12.61 -6.20 -7.48
CA ALA A 88 12.12 -7.56 -7.37
C ALA A 88 12.83 -8.53 -8.32
N GLN A 89 13.11 -8.09 -9.55
CA GLN A 89 13.90 -8.86 -10.52
C GLN A 89 15.31 -9.14 -10.01
N GLU A 90 15.98 -8.14 -9.45
CA GLU A 90 17.33 -8.30 -8.93
C GLU A 90 17.37 -9.19 -7.68
N ALA A 91 16.39 -9.05 -6.76
CA ALA A 91 16.25 -9.91 -5.60
C ALA A 91 16.02 -11.38 -6.00
N SER A 92 15.09 -11.60 -6.94
CA SER A 92 14.77 -12.92 -7.49
C SER A 92 15.99 -13.58 -8.14
N ARG A 93 16.74 -12.81 -8.96
CA ARG A 93 17.98 -13.27 -9.61
C ARG A 93 19.05 -13.68 -8.60
N ARG A 94 19.26 -12.88 -7.55
CA ARG A 94 20.27 -13.16 -6.51
C ARG A 94 19.93 -14.36 -5.66
N LEU A 95 18.64 -14.55 -5.35
CA LEU A 95 18.15 -15.64 -4.52
C LEU A 95 17.88 -16.93 -5.30
N GLY A 96 17.89 -16.88 -6.64
CA GLY A 96 17.58 -18.02 -7.49
C GLY A 96 16.14 -18.49 -7.34
N LYS A 97 15.21 -17.57 -7.05
CA LYS A 97 13.79 -17.84 -6.81
C LYS A 97 12.92 -17.14 -7.84
N PRO A 98 11.74 -17.70 -8.19
CA PRO A 98 10.80 -17.05 -9.08
C PRO A 98 10.38 -15.68 -8.54
N PHE A 99 10.25 -14.72 -9.46
CA PHE A 99 9.59 -13.45 -9.15
C PHE A 99 8.08 -13.68 -9.08
N GLY A 100 7.46 -13.25 -7.98
CA GLY A 100 6.01 -13.26 -7.77
C GLY A 100 5.39 -11.96 -8.28
N ILE A 101 4.69 -11.26 -7.38
CA ILE A 101 3.97 -10.02 -7.71
C ILE A 101 4.61 -8.79 -7.07
N ILE A 102 4.17 -7.62 -7.52
CA ILE A 102 4.44 -6.35 -6.86
C ILE A 102 3.12 -5.82 -6.35
N ASP A 103 3.12 -5.39 -5.10
CA ASP A 103 2.02 -4.62 -4.54
C ASP A 103 2.49 -3.18 -4.32
N LEU A 104 1.77 -2.27 -4.95
CA LEU A 104 1.93 -0.87 -4.67
C LEU A 104 1.01 -0.53 -3.50
N SER A 105 1.60 -0.44 -2.32
CA SER A 105 0.85 -0.11 -1.13
C SER A 105 0.95 1.39 -0.87
N LEU A 106 -0.21 1.98 -0.60
CA LEU A 106 -0.27 3.27 0.06
C LEU A 106 -0.12 3.12 1.59
N ALA A 107 0.23 1.94 2.10
CA ALA A 107 0.52 1.78 3.51
C ALA A 107 1.69 2.70 3.91
N PRO A 108 1.52 3.53 4.95
CA PRO A 108 2.56 4.41 5.41
C PRO A 108 3.73 3.60 5.99
N THR A 109 4.95 4.02 5.69
CA THR A 109 6.11 3.59 6.47
C THR A 109 6.22 4.39 7.78
N PRO A 110 7.05 3.97 8.73
CA PRO A 110 7.37 4.79 9.90
C PRO A 110 8.12 6.09 9.55
N ALA A 111 8.46 6.31 8.28
CA ALA A 111 9.19 7.50 7.85
C ALA A 111 8.30 8.74 7.95
N VAL A 112 8.85 9.80 8.53
CA VAL A 112 8.16 11.09 8.64
C VAL A 112 7.84 11.60 7.24
N GLY A 113 6.55 11.89 7.00
CA GLY A 113 6.05 12.40 5.72
C GLY A 113 5.39 11.36 4.82
N ASP A 114 5.49 10.07 5.15
CA ASP A 114 4.82 9.00 4.41
C ASP A 114 3.41 8.76 5.00
N SER A 115 2.39 9.44 4.47
CA SER A 115 1.06 9.47 5.06
C SER A 115 -0.04 9.59 4.00
N VAL A 116 -0.96 8.62 3.98
CA VAL A 116 -2.18 8.69 3.15
C VAL A 116 -3.03 9.88 3.55
N ALA A 117 -3.17 10.17 4.85
CA ALA A 117 -3.94 11.31 5.32
C ALA A 117 -3.42 12.62 4.70
N HIS A 118 -2.09 12.80 4.66
CA HIS A 118 -1.50 13.97 4.02
C HIS A 118 -1.67 13.99 2.51
N VAL A 119 -1.72 12.83 1.83
CA VAL A 119 -2.08 12.77 0.40
C VAL A 119 -3.51 13.27 0.18
N LEU A 120 -4.47 12.83 1.01
CA LEU A 120 -5.86 13.26 0.89
C LEU A 120 -6.06 14.74 1.22
N GLU A 121 -5.32 15.25 2.22
CA GLU A 121 -5.31 16.68 2.56
C GLU A 121 -4.67 17.51 1.44
N GLU A 122 -3.61 17.00 0.80
CA GLU A 122 -2.98 17.61 -0.36
C GLU A 122 -3.92 17.72 -1.57
N MET A 123 -4.87 16.79 -1.72
CA MET A 123 -5.95 16.87 -2.72
C MET A 123 -6.97 17.98 -2.44
N GLY A 124 -6.90 18.65 -1.28
CA GLY A 124 -7.71 19.81 -0.94
C GLY A 124 -8.64 19.62 0.28
N LEU A 125 -8.51 18.51 1.02
CA LEU A 125 -9.24 18.34 2.28
C LEU A 125 -8.57 19.13 3.41
N SER A 126 -9.39 19.71 4.29
CA SER A 126 -8.86 20.41 5.48
C SER A 126 -8.28 19.45 6.52
N SER A 127 -8.85 18.24 6.62
CA SER A 127 -8.34 17.16 7.45
C SER A 127 -8.89 15.82 6.98
N CYS A 128 -8.05 14.78 6.97
CA CYS A 128 -8.49 13.42 6.68
C CYS A 128 -9.59 12.97 7.66
N GLY A 129 -10.74 12.56 7.12
CA GLY A 129 -11.94 12.19 7.87
C GLY A 129 -13.08 13.22 7.74
N CYS A 130 -12.83 14.41 7.18
CA CYS A 130 -13.89 15.36 6.87
C CYS A 130 -14.73 14.92 5.65
N HIS A 131 -15.80 15.66 5.36
CA HIS A 131 -16.59 15.44 4.15
C HIS A 131 -15.70 15.49 2.90
N GLY A 132 -15.89 14.53 1.99
CA GLY A 132 -15.06 14.36 0.80
C GLY A 132 -13.92 13.33 0.91
N THR A 133 -13.54 12.93 2.14
CA THR A 133 -12.44 11.96 2.36
C THR A 133 -12.62 10.66 1.58
N THR A 134 -13.81 10.06 1.62
CA THR A 134 -14.07 8.81 0.89
C THR A 134 -13.96 8.98 -0.62
N ALA A 135 -14.37 10.12 -1.18
CA ALA A 135 -14.26 10.39 -2.60
C ALA A 135 -12.79 10.59 -3.03
N ALA A 136 -12.02 11.32 -2.24
CA ALA A 136 -10.58 11.48 -2.45
C ALA A 136 -9.84 10.13 -2.36
N LEU A 137 -10.19 9.30 -1.37
CA LEU A 137 -9.63 7.95 -1.21
C LEU A 137 -10.02 7.04 -2.38
N ALA A 138 -11.26 7.12 -2.87
CA ALA A 138 -11.70 6.34 -4.03
C ALA A 138 -10.92 6.73 -5.29
N LEU A 139 -10.72 8.03 -5.54
CA LEU A 139 -9.89 8.51 -6.66
C LEU A 139 -8.44 8.02 -6.52
N LEU A 140 -7.88 8.13 -5.32
CA LEU A 140 -6.53 7.66 -5.03
C LEU A 140 -6.38 6.15 -5.29
N ASN A 141 -7.34 5.35 -4.83
CA ASN A 141 -7.31 3.90 -4.99
C ASN A 141 -7.56 3.46 -6.44
N ASP A 142 -8.38 4.18 -7.21
CA ASP A 142 -8.63 3.88 -8.63
C ASP A 142 -7.46 4.29 -9.53
N ALA A 143 -6.76 5.36 -9.17
CA ALA A 143 -5.64 5.88 -9.94
C ALA A 143 -4.31 5.17 -9.65
N VAL A 144 -4.17 4.44 -8.54
CA VAL A 144 -2.99 3.66 -8.16
C VAL A 144 -2.99 2.29 -8.84
#